data_AF-R5Z6Z3-F1
#
_entry.id   AF-R5Z6Z3-F1
#
_cell.length_a   1.000
_cell.length_b   1.000
_cell.length_c   1.000
_cell.angle_alpha   90.00
_cell.angle_beta   90.00
_cell.angle_gamma   90.00
#
_symmetry.space_group_name_H-M   'P 1'
#
loop_
_entity.id
_entity.type
_entity.pdbx_description
1 polymer ?
#
loop_
_entity_poly.entity_id
_entity_poly.type
_entity_poly.pdbx_seq_one_letter_code
_entity_poly.pdbx_strand_id
1 'polypeptide(L)'
;MKDFSYWEVYNGFSEGSGRSEKIWLYNPDTQISGLFKFKKDITTTDHISECIAYNLANYLKIPCVRFELGTYNGREGSFSYNIITSDHYVHLYLISKLNRIWEKILFGGNL
;
A
#
# COMPACT_ATOMS: atom_id res chain seq x y z
N MET A 1 14.20 3.21 -4.34
CA MET A 1 12.76 3.56 -4.39
C MET A 1 12.35 3.62 -5.84
N LYS A 2 11.15 3.13 -6.18
CA LYS A 2 10.63 3.19 -7.55
C LYS A 2 9.98 4.53 -7.83
N ASP A 3 10.15 5.07 -9.02
CA ASP A 3 9.47 6.29 -9.44
C ASP A 3 8.15 5.95 -10.15
N PHE A 4 7.05 6.52 -9.66
CA PHE A 4 5.71 6.37 -10.20
C PHE A 4 5.21 7.63 -10.90
N SER A 5 6.03 8.68 -11.03
CA SER A 5 5.63 9.98 -11.60
C SER A 5 5.14 9.90 -13.06
N TYR A 6 5.51 8.84 -13.78
CA TYR A 6 5.00 8.54 -15.12
C TYR A 6 3.56 7.99 -15.13
N TRP A 7 3.07 7.47 -14.00
CA TRP A 7 1.73 6.87 -13.93
C TRP A 7 0.66 7.96 -13.85
N GLU A 8 -0.47 7.72 -14.50
CA GLU A 8 -1.57 8.67 -14.58
C GLU A 8 -2.52 8.55 -13.38
N VAL A 9 -3.07 9.66 -12.93
CA VAL A 9 -4.07 9.66 -11.85
C VAL A 9 -5.38 9.07 -12.37
N TYR A 10 -5.86 8.02 -11.72
CA TYR A 10 -7.09 7.34 -12.07
C TYR A 10 -8.22 7.76 -11.12
N ASN A 11 -9.17 8.56 -11.61
CA ASN A 11 -10.30 9.07 -10.79
C ASN A 11 -11.51 8.12 -10.73
N GLY A 12 -11.42 6.90 -11.29
CA GLY A 12 -12.55 5.98 -11.39
C GLY A 12 -12.83 5.13 -10.14
N PHE A 13 -11.94 5.14 -9.14
CA PHE A 13 -12.13 4.40 -7.89
C PHE A 13 -12.47 5.37 -6.74
N SER A 14 -13.39 4.97 -5.86
CA SER A 14 -13.75 5.77 -4.68
C SER A 14 -12.53 6.00 -3.78
N GLU A 15 -12.46 7.17 -3.17
CA GLU A 15 -11.46 7.48 -2.16
C GLU A 15 -11.49 6.39 -1.09
N GLY A 16 -10.40 5.64 -0.95
CA GLY A 16 -10.34 4.60 0.07
C GLY A 16 -10.64 5.19 1.46
N SER A 17 -11.20 4.43 2.38
CA SER A 17 -11.37 4.90 3.76
C SER A 17 -10.01 4.93 4.48
N GLY A 18 -9.50 6.11 4.82
CA GLY A 18 -8.25 6.23 5.56
C GLY A 18 -7.80 7.68 5.74
N ARG A 19 -7.09 7.96 6.83
CA ARG A 19 -6.69 9.32 7.22
C ARG A 19 -5.51 9.90 6.44
N SER A 20 -4.87 9.12 5.56
CA SER A 20 -3.68 9.52 4.81
C SER A 20 -4.04 9.82 3.36
N GLU A 21 -3.44 10.88 2.82
CA GLU A 21 -3.57 11.25 1.42
C GLU A 21 -3.16 10.07 0.53
N LYS A 22 -3.98 9.80 -0.47
CA LYS A 22 -3.78 8.68 -1.39
C LYS A 22 -4.41 8.98 -2.72
N ILE A 23 -3.82 8.43 -3.76
CA ILE A 23 -4.27 8.56 -5.14
C ILE A 23 -4.21 7.20 -5.81
N TRP A 24 -5.18 6.94 -6.67
CA TRP A 24 -5.12 5.81 -7.57
C TRP A 24 -4.26 6.20 -8.76
N LEU A 25 -3.29 5.35 -9.10
CA LEU A 25 -2.45 5.51 -10.26
C LEU A 25 -2.71 4.37 -11.24
N TYR A 26 -2.58 4.69 -12.52
CA TYR A 26 -2.73 3.76 -13.63
C TYR A 26 -1.51 3.89 -14.55
N ASN A 27 -0.91 2.76 -14.90
CA ASN A 27 0.20 2.72 -15.83
C ASN A 27 -0.35 2.54 -17.26
N PRO A 28 -0.16 3.50 -18.17
CA PRO A 28 -0.74 3.44 -19.51
C PRO A 28 -0.14 2.31 -20.37
N ASP A 29 1.13 1.93 -20.14
CA ASP A 29 1.81 0.89 -20.92
C ASP A 29 1.38 -0.52 -20.54
N THR A 30 1.17 -0.76 -19.24
CA THR A 30 0.91 -2.10 -18.68
C THR A 30 -0.55 -2.34 -18.31
N GLN A 31 -1.37 -1.28 -18.34
CA GLN A 31 -2.77 -1.28 -17.88
C GLN A 31 -2.96 -1.68 -16.41
N ILE A 32 -1.88 -1.65 -15.63
CA ILE A 32 -1.89 -1.95 -14.20
C ILE A 32 -2.33 -0.71 -13.43
N SER A 33 -3.24 -0.89 -12.48
CA SER A 33 -3.61 0.15 -11.52
C SER A 33 -3.10 -0.19 -10.11
N GLY A 34 -3.05 0.82 -9.25
CA GLY A 34 -2.75 0.62 -7.83
C GLY A 34 -2.95 1.89 -7.02
N LEU A 35 -2.90 1.75 -5.70
CA LEU A 35 -3.10 2.84 -4.77
C LEU A 35 -1.74 3.32 -4.25
N PHE A 36 -1.42 4.58 -4.51
CA PHE A 36 -0.29 5.26 -3.90
C PHE A 36 -0.75 5.97 -2.62
N LYS A 37 -0.08 5.71 -1.50
CA LYS A 37 -0.30 6.40 -0.22
C LYS A 37 0.89 7.28 0.08
N PHE A 38 0.64 8.57 0.25
CA PHE A 38 1.70 9.51 0.61
C PHE A 38 2.10 9.34 2.06
N LYS A 39 3.40 9.51 2.33
CA LYS A 39 3.90 9.64 3.68
C LYS A 39 3.34 10.94 4.29
N LYS A 40 2.78 10.86 5.50
CA LYS A 40 2.19 12.02 6.19
C LYS A 40 3.23 12.99 6.71
N ASP A 41 4.29 12.45 7.29
CA ASP A 41 5.36 13.20 7.93
C ASP A 41 6.64 12.34 7.93
N ILE A 42 7.81 12.99 7.94
CA ILE A 42 9.13 12.36 8.01
C ILE A 42 9.28 11.44 9.23
N THR A 43 8.51 11.73 10.28
CA THR A 43 8.52 11.05 11.58
C THR A 43 7.71 9.75 11.61
N THR A 44 6.80 9.55 10.65
CA THR A 44 5.90 8.38 10.64
C THR A 44 6.55 7.17 9.98
N THR A 45 6.52 6.02 10.67
CA THR A 45 7.12 4.75 10.22
C THR A 45 6.11 3.77 9.63
N ASP A 46 4.87 4.19 9.34
CA ASP A 46 3.80 3.30 8.83
C ASP A 46 4.23 2.48 7.61
N HIS A 47 5.01 3.09 6.72
CA HIS A 47 5.58 2.46 5.53
C HIS A 47 6.58 1.33 5.84
N ILE A 48 7.26 1.39 7.00
CA ILE A 48 8.14 0.33 7.50
C ILE A 48 7.31 -0.86 7.99
N SER A 49 6.26 -0.60 8.76
CA SER A 49 5.34 -1.65 9.23
C SER A 49 4.70 -2.40 8.05
N GLU A 50 4.24 -1.66 7.02
CA GLU A 50 3.67 -2.26 5.79
C GLU A 50 4.72 -3.12 5.05
N CYS A 51 5.97 -2.66 4.97
CA CYS A 51 7.08 -3.40 4.36
C CYS A 51 7.40 -4.71 5.11
N ILE A 52 7.46 -4.66 6.45
CA ILE A 52 7.71 -5.85 7.28
C ILE A 52 6.56 -6.85 7.12
N ALA A 53 5.30 -6.39 7.15
CA ALA A 53 4.14 -7.24 6.97
C ALA A 53 4.13 -7.93 5.59
N TYR A 54 4.50 -7.19 4.53
CA TYR A 54 4.62 -7.74 3.18
C TYR A 54 5.73 -8.80 3.08
N ASN A 55 6.91 -8.51 3.61
CA ASN A 55 8.03 -9.45 3.60
C ASN A 55 7.71 -10.73 4.40
N LEU A 56 7.01 -10.60 5.52
CA LEU A 56 6.56 -11.74 6.31
C LEU A 56 5.53 -12.58 5.56
N ALA A 57 4.54 -11.95 4.91
CA ALA A 57 3.55 -12.67 4.11
C ALA A 57 4.21 -13.45 2.96
N ASN A 58 5.18 -12.84 2.27
CA ASN A 58 5.98 -13.52 1.24
C ASN A 58 6.76 -14.71 1.81
N TYR A 59 7.42 -14.53 2.95
CA TYR A 59 8.17 -15.58 3.62
C TYR A 59 7.28 -16.76 4.00
N LEU A 60 6.08 -16.49 4.51
CA LEU A 60 5.07 -17.48 4.87
C LEU A 60 4.28 -18.02 3.66
N LYS A 61 4.57 -17.55 2.44
CA LYS A 61 3.86 -17.88 1.19
C LYS A 61 2.34 -17.61 1.27
N ILE A 62 1.96 -16.60 2.04
CA ILE A 62 0.57 -16.13 2.12
C ILE A 62 0.33 -15.18 0.94
N PRO A 63 -0.66 -15.45 0.07
CA PRO A 63 -1.01 -14.55 -1.02
C PRO A 63 -1.31 -13.15 -0.48
N CYS A 64 -0.58 -12.16 -0.95
CA CYS A 64 -0.78 -10.77 -0.58
C CYS A 64 -0.53 -9.85 -1.77
N VAL A 65 -1.10 -8.65 -1.69
CA VAL A 65 -0.92 -7.61 -2.71
C VAL A 65 0.54 -7.19 -2.74
N ARG A 66 1.11 -7.10 -3.96
CA ARG A 66 2.46 -6.58 -4.16
C ARG A 66 2.55 -5.16 -3.60
N PHE A 67 3.64 -4.89 -2.92
CA PHE A 67 3.91 -3.64 -2.23
C PHE A 67 5.29 -3.11 -2.61
N GLU A 68 5.39 -1.81 -2.88
CA GLU A 68 6.67 -1.17 -3.19
C GLU A 68 6.78 0.21 -2.54
N LEU A 69 7.97 0.55 -2.06
CA LEU A 69 8.31 1.91 -1.64
C LEU A 69 8.75 2.73 -2.85
N GLY A 70 8.24 3.96 -2.94
CA GLY A 70 8.49 4.79 -4.11
C GLY A 70 8.22 6.27 -3.92
N THR A 71 8.39 6.99 -5.01
CA THR A 71 8.12 8.42 -5.11
C THR A 71 7.08 8.68 -6.19
N TYR A 72 6.25 9.69 -5.98
CA TYR A 72 5.34 10.23 -6.99
C TYR A 72 5.46 11.75 -7.00
N ASN A 73 5.87 12.33 -8.14
CA ASN A 73 6.17 13.75 -8.30
C ASN A 73 7.08 14.29 -7.18
N GLY A 74 8.14 13.54 -6.87
CA GLY A 74 9.12 13.88 -5.84
C GLY A 74 8.67 13.66 -4.38
N ARG A 75 7.43 13.21 -4.14
CA ARG A 75 6.92 12.91 -2.78
C ARG A 75 7.05 11.43 -2.47
N GLU A 76 7.57 11.11 -1.29
CA GLU A 76 7.73 9.74 -0.82
C GLU A 76 6.38 9.11 -0.41
N GLY A 77 6.28 7.80 -0.63
CA GLY A 77 5.12 7.03 -0.22
C GLY A 77 5.28 5.53 -0.45
N SER A 78 4.16 4.83 -0.38
CA SER A 78 4.06 3.42 -0.69
C SER A 78 3.04 3.17 -1.78
N PHE A 79 3.30 2.17 -2.62
CA PHE A 79 2.44 1.77 -3.72
C PHE A 79 1.97 0.33 -3.51
N SER A 80 0.65 0.13 -3.55
CA SER A 80 0.02 -1.18 -3.49
C SER A 80 -0.66 -1.48 -4.82
N TYR A 81 -0.25 -2.56 -5.49
CA TYR A 81 -0.78 -2.93 -6.80
C TYR A 81 -2.22 -3.43 -6.68
N ASN A 82 -3.10 -3.00 -7.58
CA ASN A 82 -4.44 -3.55 -7.64
C ASN A 82 -4.39 -4.94 -8.29
N ILE A 83 -4.93 -5.95 -7.63
CA ILE A 83 -5.09 -7.29 -8.20
C ILE A 83 -6.54 -7.43 -8.61
N ILE A 84 -6.84 -7.18 -9.88
CA ILE A 84 -8.12 -7.53 -10.47
C ILE A 84 -7.99 -8.97 -10.98
N THR A 85 -8.29 -9.94 -10.11
CA THR A 85 -8.63 -11.30 -10.54
C THR A 85 -10.14 -11.39 -10.68
N SER A 86 -10.63 -11.99 -11.77
CA SER A 86 -12.04 -11.99 -12.22
C SER A 86 -13.09 -12.34 -11.17
N ASP A 87 -12.72 -12.96 -10.05
CA ASP A 87 -13.68 -13.49 -9.08
C ASP A 87 -13.44 -13.10 -7.63
N HIS A 88 -12.35 -12.41 -7.29
CA HIS A 88 -12.04 -12.07 -5.90
C HIS A 88 -11.31 -10.72 -5.78
N TYR A 89 -11.94 -9.76 -5.10
CA TYR A 89 -11.26 -8.55 -4.62
C TYR A 89 -10.28 -8.94 -3.52
N VAL A 90 -9.00 -9.15 -3.84
CA VAL A 90 -7.95 -9.24 -2.82
C VAL A 90 -7.67 -7.84 -2.30
N HIS A 91 -8.52 -7.42 -1.36
CA HIS A 91 -8.51 -6.09 -0.78
C HIS A 91 -7.20 -5.85 -0.02
N LEU A 92 -6.66 -4.63 -0.11
CA LEU A 92 -5.55 -4.04 0.67
C LEU A 92 -5.62 -4.23 2.22
N TYR A 93 -6.66 -4.89 2.73
CA TYR A 93 -7.01 -5.03 4.15
C TYR A 93 -6.07 -5.91 4.97
N LEU A 94 -5.29 -6.79 4.33
CA LEU A 94 -4.40 -7.72 5.03
C LEU A 94 -3.19 -7.00 5.65
N ILE A 95 -2.59 -6.06 4.93
CA ILE A 95 -1.41 -5.31 5.41
C ILE A 95 -1.81 -4.36 6.55
N SER A 96 -2.96 -3.67 6.45
CA SER A 96 -3.43 -2.77 7.51
C SER A 96 -3.86 -3.51 8.78
N LYS A 97 -4.47 -4.70 8.68
CA LYS A 97 -4.77 -5.54 9.85
C LYS A 97 -3.51 -6.12 10.48
N LEU A 98 -2.53 -6.55 9.68
CA LEU A 98 -1.24 -7.03 10.19
C LEU A 98 -0.47 -5.91 10.92
N ASN A 99 -0.46 -4.68 10.39
CA ASN A 99 0.12 -3.53 11.10
C ASN A 99 -0.51 -3.32 12.47
N ARG A 100 -1.84 -3.39 12.57
CA ARG A 100 -2.55 -3.20 13.83
C ARG A 100 -2.30 -4.34 14.83
N ILE A 101 -2.01 -5.54 14.36
CA ILE A 101 -1.57 -6.66 15.20
C ILE A 101 -0.11 -6.47 15.63
N TRP A 102 0.77 -6.05 14.72
CA TRP A 102 2.19 -5.81 15.00
C TRP A 102 2.44 -4.62 15.93
N GLU A 103 1.73 -3.51 15.76
CA GLU A 103 1.79 -2.36 16.69
C GLU A 103 1.32 -2.77 18.09
N LYS A 104 0.28 -3.61 18.18
CA LYS A 104 -0.17 -4.15 19.47
C LYS A 104 0.83 -5.13 20.10
N ILE A 105 1.54 -5.94 19.30
CA ILE A 105 2.57 -6.88 19.78
C ILE A 105 3.85 -6.16 20.22
N LEU A 106 4.31 -5.16 19.48
CA LEU A 106 5.56 -4.44 19.77
C LEU A 106 5.39 -3.33 20.81
N PHE A 107 4.22 -2.67 20.85
CA PHE A 107 3.96 -1.52 21.72
C PHE A 107 2.88 -1.77 22.80
N GLY A 108 2.40 -3.01 22.96
CA GLY A 108 1.60 -3.43 24.12
C GLY A 108 0.17 -2.89 24.19
N GLY A 109 -0.49 -2.62 23.07
CA GLY A 109 -1.86 -2.09 23.06
C GLY A 109 -2.93 -3.16 23.37
N ASN A 110 -3.73 -2.94 24.42
CA ASN A 110 -4.81 -3.86 24.82
C ASN A 110 -5.91 -4.02 23.74
N LEU A 111 -6.59 -5.19 23.77
CA LEU A 111 -7.55 -5.65 22.77
C LEU A 111 -8.77 -4.73 22.60
#